data_AF-A0A1J4YWR2-F1
#
_entry.id   AF-A0A1J4YWR2-F1
#
_cell.length_a   1.000
_cell.length_b   1.000
_cell.length_c   1.000
_cell.angle_alpha   90.00
_cell.angle_beta   90.00
_cell.angle_gamma   90.00
#
_symmetry.space_group_name_H-M   'P 1'
#
loop_
_entity.id
_entity.type
_entity.pdbx_description
1 polymer ?
#
loop_
_entity_poly.entity_id
_entity_poly.type
_entity_poly.pdbx_seq_one_letter_code
_entity_poly.pdbx_strand_id
1 'polypeptide(L)'
;MYTSILIAGFGGGIVRGLVGFIKHQFAYKNVPFNLAYFLGMSFISGIIGLLSTMAMKEVGFTLEGVFSPGLSFIIGYAGGDFIENIYKIIVKKSSLYGDLTKK
;
A
#
# COMPACT_ATOMS: atom_id res chain seq x y z
N MET A 1 -20.99 1.50 3.82
CA MET A 1 -20.04 2.44 3.17
C MET A 1 -18.66 2.44 3.84
N TYR A 2 -18.56 2.51 5.17
CA TYR A 2 -17.25 2.42 5.86
C TYR A 2 -16.61 1.02 5.76
N THR A 3 -17.40 -0.04 5.90
CA THR A 3 -16.96 -1.44 5.78
C THR A 3 -16.45 -1.78 4.38
N SER A 4 -17.15 -1.33 3.33
CA SER A 4 -16.74 -1.55 1.95
C SER A 4 -15.40 -0.87 1.61
N ILE A 5 -15.13 0.31 2.19
CA ILE A 5 -13.83 0.98 2.07
C ILE A 5 -12.74 0.16 2.75
N LEU A 6 -12.95 -0.30 3.99
CA LEU A 6 -11.96 -1.08 4.72
C LEU A 6 -11.63 -2.41 4.04
N ILE A 7 -12.66 -3.13 3.58
CA ILE A 7 -12.51 -4.38 2.84
C ILE A 7 -11.74 -4.15 1.53
N ALA A 8 -12.06 -3.08 0.80
CA ALA A 8 -11.36 -2.77 -0.45
C ALA A 8 -9.88 -2.42 -0.22
N GLY A 9 -9.55 -1.65 0.83
CA GLY A 9 -8.17 -1.29 1.15
C GLY A 9 -7.34 -2.49 1.62
N PHE A 10 -7.94 -3.34 2.46
CA PHE A 10 -7.34 -4.62 2.85
C PHE A 10 -7.13 -5.54 1.64
N GLY A 11 -8.13 -5.64 0.76
CA GLY A 11 -8.06 -6.41 -0.48
C GLY A 11 -6.93 -5.93 -1.40
N GLY A 12 -6.78 -4.62 -1.57
CA GLY A 12 -5.66 -4.04 -2.33
C GLY A 12 -4.31 -4.45 -1.74
N GLY A 13 -4.17 -4.38 -0.41
CA GLY A 13 -2.97 -4.79 0.31
C GLY A 13 -2.64 -6.28 0.13
N ILE A 14 -3.65 -7.15 0.16
CA ILE A 14 -3.47 -8.59 -0.14
C ILE A 14 -2.97 -8.77 -1.57
N VAL A 15 -3.62 -8.13 -2.56
CA VAL A 15 -3.24 -8.27 -3.98
C VAL A 15 -1.78 -7.84 -4.19
N ARG A 16 -1.31 -6.79 -3.51
CA ARG A 16 0.12 -6.40 -3.52
C ARG A 16 1.03 -7.52 -3.00
N GLY A 17 0.65 -8.13 -1.87
CA GLY A 17 1.37 -9.27 -1.29
C GLY A 17 1.42 -10.48 -2.23
N LEU A 18 0.30 -10.79 -2.89
CA LEU A 18 0.21 -11.86 -3.89
C LEU A 18 1.11 -11.59 -5.10
N VAL A 19 1.10 -10.36 -5.64
CA VAL A 19 1.97 -9.98 -6.75
C VAL A 19 3.44 -10.08 -6.36
N GLY A 20 3.81 -9.66 -5.15
CA GLY A 20 5.16 -9.82 -4.62
C GLY A 20 5.58 -11.29 -4.51
N PHE A 21 4.67 -12.14 -4.03
CA PHE A 21 4.91 -13.57 -3.93
C PHE A 21 5.10 -14.22 -5.31
N ILE A 22 4.24 -13.90 -6.28
CA ILE A 22 4.34 -14.39 -7.66
C ILE A 22 5.70 -13.98 -8.27
N LYS A 23 6.10 -12.72 -8.12
CA LYS A 23 7.41 -12.23 -8.59
C LYS A 23 8.57 -12.99 -7.95
N HIS A 24 8.50 -13.26 -6.64
CA HIS A 24 9.51 -14.04 -5.94
C HIS A 24 9.59 -15.47 -6.47
N GLN A 25 8.45 -16.13 -6.71
CA GLN A 25 8.42 -17.47 -7.31
C GLN A 25 9.01 -17.51 -8.72
N PHE A 26 8.76 -16.50 -9.56
CA PHE A 26 9.34 -16.43 -10.91
C PHE A 26 10.84 -16.10 -10.93
N ALA A 27 11.34 -15.36 -9.95
CA ALA A 27 12.74 -14.92 -9.91
C ALA A 27 13.72 -16.03 -9.49
N TYR A 28 13.28 -17.03 -8.74
CA TYR A 28 14.16 -18.04 -8.14
C TYR A 28 13.81 -19.46 -8.61
N LYS A 29 14.82 -20.19 -9.12
CA LYS A 29 14.72 -21.61 -9.48
C LYS A 29 14.65 -22.44 -8.19
N ASN A 30 13.49 -23.02 -7.88
CA ASN A 30 13.17 -23.84 -6.68
C ASN A 30 12.98 -23.08 -5.36
N VAL A 31 11.85 -22.37 -5.20
CA VAL A 31 11.42 -21.85 -3.88
C VAL A 31 10.41 -22.81 -3.27
N PRO A 32 10.67 -23.42 -2.10
CA PRO A 32 9.68 -24.25 -1.43
C PRO A 32 8.46 -23.39 -1.05
N PHE A 33 7.28 -23.79 -1.50
CA PHE A 33 6.03 -23.10 -1.16
C PHE A 33 5.69 -23.36 0.31
N ASN A 34 5.85 -22.33 1.15
CA ASN A 34 5.42 -22.37 2.54
C ASN A 34 4.09 -21.64 2.70
N LEU A 35 3.01 -22.40 2.93
CA LEU A 35 1.65 -21.89 3.05
C LEU A 35 1.50 -20.91 4.22
N ALA A 36 2.13 -21.19 5.36
CA ALA A 36 2.05 -20.32 6.54
C ALA A 36 2.75 -18.98 6.29
N TYR A 37 3.91 -19.01 5.63
CA TYR A 37 4.61 -17.79 5.22
C TYR A 37 3.79 -16.99 4.20
N PHE A 38 3.23 -17.65 3.19
CA PHE A 38 2.37 -17.01 2.19
C PHE A 38 1.15 -16.31 2.82
N LEU A 39 0.43 -17.01 3.70
CA LEU A 39 -0.75 -16.46 4.37
C LEU A 39 -0.34 -15.35 5.35
N GLY A 40 0.72 -15.55 6.13
CA GLY A 40 1.22 -14.54 7.07
C GLY A 40 1.63 -13.26 6.36
N MET A 41 2.43 -13.36 5.29
CA MET A 41 2.88 -12.19 4.54
C MET A 41 1.75 -11.50 3.78
N SER A 42 0.81 -12.27 3.21
CA SER A 42 -0.36 -11.70 2.53
C SER A 42 -1.28 -10.98 3.52
N PHE A 43 -1.46 -11.55 4.72
CA PHE A 43 -2.27 -10.94 5.77
C PHE A 43 -1.62 -9.65 6.30
N ILE A 44 -0.32 -9.67 6.60
CA ILE A 44 0.43 -8.47 6.99
C ILE A 44 0.34 -7.39 5.91
N SER A 45 0.49 -7.78 4.63
CA SER A 45 0.33 -6.84 3.51
C SER A 45 -1.09 -6.26 3.43
N GLY A 46 -2.11 -7.08 3.71
CA GLY A 46 -3.49 -6.61 3.84
C GLY A 46 -3.67 -5.59 4.97
N ILE A 47 -3.10 -5.82 6.15
CA ILE A 47 -3.14 -4.87 7.27
C ILE A 47 -2.48 -3.54 6.86
N ILE A 48 -1.32 -3.60 6.21
CA ILE A 48 -0.62 -2.40 5.72
C ILE A 48 -1.50 -1.62 4.73
N GLY A 49 -2.17 -2.31 3.80
CA GLY A 49 -3.10 -1.69 2.86
C GLY A 49 -4.27 -1.01 3.57
N LEU A 50 -4.87 -1.68 4.56
CA LEU A 50 -5.95 -1.12 5.38
C LEU A 50 -5.50 0.13 6.14
N LEU A 51 -4.35 0.09 6.81
CA LEU A 51 -3.79 1.23 7.54
C LEU A 51 -3.49 2.40 6.61
N SER A 52 -2.95 2.12 5.41
CA SER A 52 -2.64 3.15 4.42
C SER A 52 -3.91 3.85 3.93
N THR A 53 -4.95 3.08 3.62
CA THR A 53 -6.27 3.62 3.27
C THR A 53 -6.85 4.48 4.40
N MET A 54 -6.78 4.01 5.65
CA MET A 54 -7.29 4.77 6.80
C MET A 54 -6.55 6.10 6.97
N ALA A 55 -5.22 6.08 6.90
CA ALA A 55 -4.42 7.30 6.99
C ALA A 55 -4.81 8.32 5.91
N MET A 56 -4.97 7.88 4.65
CA MET A 56 -5.35 8.78 3.56
C MET A 56 -6.76 9.34 3.73
N LYS A 57 -7.68 8.53 4.24
CA LYS A 57 -9.03 9.00 4.55
C LYS A 57 -9.04 10.07 5.64
N GLU A 58 -8.27 9.88 6.71
CA GLU A 58 -8.17 10.84 7.82
C GLU A 58 -7.49 12.15 7.40
N VAL A 59 -6.56 12.11 6.45
CA VAL A 59 -5.93 13.30 5.86
C VAL A 59 -6.90 14.06 4.93
N GLY A 60 -8.10 13.53 4.69
CA GLY A 60 -9.11 14.16 3.84
C GLY A 60 -8.85 13.98 2.34
N PHE A 61 -8.01 13.01 1.96
CA PHE A 61 -7.74 12.72 0.56
C PHE A 61 -9.00 12.20 -0.12
N THR A 62 -9.46 12.87 -1.18
CA THR A 62 -10.63 12.44 -1.97
C THR A 62 -10.31 12.58 -3.45
N LEU A 63 -10.92 11.72 -4.27
CA LEU A 63 -10.85 11.83 -5.73
C LEU A 63 -12.20 12.36 -6.19
N GLU A 64 -12.21 13.50 -6.89
CA GLU A 64 -13.45 14.16 -7.35
C GLU A 64 -14.45 14.44 -6.20
N GLY A 65 -13.93 14.69 -4.99
CA GLY A 65 -14.75 14.96 -3.79
C GLY A 65 -15.34 13.70 -3.13
N VAL A 66 -15.06 12.50 -3.64
CA VAL A 66 -15.63 11.24 -3.12
C VAL A 66 -14.53 10.25 -2.72
N PHE A 67 -14.65 9.69 -1.51
CA PHE A 67 -13.83 8.55 -1.09
C PHE A 67 -14.52 7.23 -1.48
N SER A 68 -14.25 6.75 -2.69
CA SER A 68 -14.87 5.53 -3.20
C SER A 68 -14.15 4.25 -2.71
N PRO A 69 -14.84 3.10 -2.66
CA PRO A 69 -14.18 1.80 -2.42
C PRO A 69 -13.11 1.48 -3.46
N GLY A 70 -13.26 1.92 -4.71
CA GLY A 70 -12.23 1.76 -5.74
C GLY A 70 -10.95 2.54 -5.41
N LEU A 71 -11.09 3.79 -4.93
CA LEU A 71 -9.96 4.59 -4.46
C LEU A 71 -9.26 3.91 -3.28
N SER A 72 -10.04 3.38 -2.35
CA SER A 72 -9.54 2.60 -1.22
C SER A 72 -8.69 1.41 -1.65
N PHE A 73 -9.14 0.67 -2.66
CA PHE A 73 -8.40 -0.47 -3.20
C PHE A 73 -7.06 -0.06 -3.79
N ILE A 74 -7.03 1.04 -4.56
CA ILE A 74 -5.80 1.57 -5.17
C ILE A 74 -4.81 2.00 -4.08
N ILE A 75 -5.28 2.74 -3.07
CA ILE A 75 -4.45 3.18 -1.95
C ILE A 75 -3.91 1.97 -1.17
N GLY A 76 -4.76 0.98 -0.91
CA GLY A 76 -4.35 -0.25 -0.23
C GLY A 76 -3.31 -1.06 -1.01
N TYR A 77 -3.45 -1.13 -2.35
CA TYR A 77 -2.50 -1.80 -3.24
C TYR A 77 -1.16 -1.08 -3.34
N ALA A 78 -1.15 0.25 -3.36
CA ALA A 78 0.08 1.03 -3.34
C ALA A 78 0.72 1.04 -1.94
N GLY A 79 -0.09 0.99 -0.87
CA GLY A 79 0.35 0.85 0.51
C GLY A 79 1.24 2.01 0.97
N GLY A 80 2.36 1.68 1.61
CA GLY A 80 3.32 2.66 2.12
C GLY A 80 3.91 3.59 1.06
N ASP A 81 4.12 3.10 -0.17
CA ASP A 81 4.65 3.91 -1.27
C ASP A 81 3.70 5.07 -1.62
N PHE A 82 2.39 4.85 -1.47
CA PHE A 82 1.40 5.91 -1.67
C PHE A 82 1.54 7.01 -0.62
N ILE A 83 1.65 6.62 0.66
CA ILE A 83 1.81 7.57 1.77
C ILE A 83 3.07 8.39 1.59
N GLU A 84 4.18 7.75 1.23
CA GLU A 84 5.45 8.44 1.01
C GLU A 84 5.34 9.47 -0.12
N ASN A 85 4.71 9.10 -1.23
CA ASN A 85 4.53 10.00 -2.36
C ASN A 85 3.59 11.17 -2.03
N ILE A 86 2.49 10.94 -1.31
CA ILE A 86 1.60 12.01 -0.84
C ILE A 86 2.35 12.94 0.13
N TYR A 87 3.14 12.38 1.05
CA TYR A 87 3.95 13.17 1.97
C TYR A 87 4.95 14.08 1.23
N LYS A 88 5.64 13.55 0.20
CA LYS A 88 6.54 14.35 -0.66
C LYS A 88 5.82 15.51 -1.35
N ILE A 89 4.59 15.29 -1.83
CA ILE A 89 3.75 16.33 -2.45
C ILE A 89 3.38 17.41 -1.43
N ILE A 90 2.93 17.02 -0.23
CA ILE A 90 2.54 17.97 0.84
C ILE A 90 3.72 18.85 1.26
N VAL A 91 4.89 18.25 1.46
CA VAL A 91 6.11 18.97 1.89
C VAL A 91 6.77 19.73 0.72
N LYS A 92 6.24 19.64 -0.52
CA LYS A 92 6.81 20.20 -1.75
C LYS A 92 8.30 19.87 -1.96
N LYS A 93 8.78 18.78 -1.34
CA LYS A 93 10.17 18.35 -1.42
C LYS A 93 10.24 17.16 -2.36
N SER A 94 10.95 17.30 -3.48
CA SER A 94 11.16 16.22 -4.45
C SER A 94 12.00 15.06 -3.88
N SER A 95 12.73 15.29 -2.78
CA SER A 95 13.61 14.32 -2.11
C SER A 95 13.64 14.57 -0.60
N LEU A 96 13.39 13.53 0.21
CA LEU A 96 13.58 13.56 1.67
C LEU A 96 15.07 13.72 2.04
N TYR A 97 15.98 13.28 1.17
CA TYR A 97 17.43 13.21 1.41
C TYR A 97 18.23 14.39 0.84
N GLY A 98 17.57 15.37 0.23
CA GLY A 98 18.21 16.37 -0.63
C GLY A 98 19.02 17.49 0.05
N ASP A 99 19.05 17.58 1.38
CA ASP A 99 19.67 18.73 2.09
C ASP A 99 20.96 18.43 2.85
N LEU A 100 21.49 17.21 2.81
CA LEU A 100 22.72 16.86 3.56
C LEU A 100 24.03 17.17 2.80
N THR A 101 23.96 17.77 1.61
CA THR A 101 25.12 18.03 0.74
C THR A 101 25.28 19.50 0.33
N LYS A 102 24.98 20.43 1.24
CA LYS A 102 25.55 21.79 1.18
C LYS A 102 26.36 22.05 2.44
N LYS A 103 27.65 21.72 2.38
CA LYS A 103 28.69 22.30 3.22
C LYS A 103 29.84 22.74 2.33
#